data_AF-A0A1U9VJR3-F1
#
_entry.id   AF-A0A1U9VJR3-F1
#
_cell.length_a   1.000
_cell.length_b   1.000
_cell.length_c   1.000
_cell.angle_alpha   90.00
_cell.angle_beta   90.00
_cell.angle_gamma   90.00
#
_symmetry.space_group_name_H-M   'P 1'
#
loop_
_entity.id
_entity.type
_entity.pdbx_description
1 polymer ?
#
loop_
_entity_poly.entity_id
_entity_poly.type
_entity_poly.pdbx_seq_one_letter_code
_entity_poly.pdbx_strand_id
1 'polypeptide(L)' 'MGPGEELYVDTAPAETYRGFDLYPLLYRAPIPDVWPRPKMDRMYGVSVLICREGVAPGGPSSRVFRAYPRFCVRGIS' A
#
# COMPACT_ATOMS: atom_id res chain seq x y z
N MET A 1 0.22 10.11 -8.82
CA MET A 1 0.56 8.70 -9.07
C MET A 1 0.91 8.54 -10.53
N GLY A 2 2.01 7.86 -10.85
CA GLY A 2 2.36 7.55 -12.24
C GLY A 2 1.50 6.40 -12.78
N PRO A 3 1.38 6.28 -14.11
CA PRO A 3 0.66 5.17 -14.73
C PRO A 3 1.42 3.85 -14.50
N GLY A 4 0.82 2.91 -13.77
CA GLY A 4 1.38 1.55 -13.58
C GLY A 4 1.32 0.99 -12.16
N GLU A 5 0.95 1.79 -11.14
CA GLU A 5 0.70 1.27 -9.79
C GLU A 5 -0.75 0.79 -9.68
N GLU A 6 -1.02 -0.48 -10.01
CA GLU A 6 -2.31 -1.12 -9.77
C GLU A 6 -2.48 -1.29 -8.24
N LEU A 7 -3.22 -0.36 -7.64
CA LEU A 7 -3.59 -0.36 -6.23
C LEU A 7 -4.89 -1.12 -6.08
N TYR A 8 -4.86 -2.25 -5.37
CA TYR A 8 -6.10 -2.89 -4.91
C TYR A 8 -6.50 -2.24 -3.58
N VAL A 9 -7.62 -1.53 -3.59
CA VAL A 9 -8.25 -0.95 -2.39
C VAL A 9 -9.52 -1.76 -2.15
N ASP A 10 -9.65 -2.37 -0.97
CA ASP A 10 -10.91 -3.02 -0.59
C ASP A 10 -12.00 -1.96 -0.35
N THR A 11 -13.25 -2.38 -0.53
CA THR A 11 -14.45 -1.59 -0.23
C THR A 11 -14.75 -1.51 1.27
N ALA A 12 -14.24 -2.47 2.07
CA ALA A 12 -14.36 -2.46 3.52
C ALA A 12 -13.01 -2.11 4.18
N PRO A 13 -13.02 -1.33 5.29
CA PRO A 13 -11.81 -1.09 6.05
C PRO A 13 -11.34 -2.38 6.73
N ALA A 14 -10.03 -2.56 6.82
CA ALA A 14 -9.45 -3.66 7.58
C ALA A 14 -9.58 -3.43 9.09
N GLU A 15 -9.56 -2.16 9.51
CA GLU A 15 -9.69 -1.76 10.91
C GLU A 15 -10.20 -0.31 11.02
N THR A 16 -10.90 0.00 12.11
CA THR A 16 -11.29 1.36 12.49
C THR A 16 -10.59 1.75 13.78
N TYR A 17 -9.87 2.87 13.79
CA TYR A 17 -9.12 3.36 14.93
C TYR A 17 -9.35 4.86 15.17
N ARG A 18 -9.81 5.22 16.38
CA ARG A 18 -10.03 6.61 16.83
C ARG A 18 -10.84 7.47 15.84
N GLY A 19 -11.91 6.91 15.26
CA GLY A 19 -12.76 7.61 14.30
C GLY A 19 -12.18 7.68 12.88
N PHE A 20 -11.21 6.82 12.56
CA PHE A 20 -10.64 6.69 11.24
C PHE A 20 -10.70 5.24 10.75
N ASP A 21 -11.08 5.06 9.49
CA ASP A 21 -11.08 3.79 8.78
C ASP A 21 -9.74 3.59 8.05
N LEU A 22 -9.13 2.42 8.23
CA LEU A 22 -7.82 2.05 7.69
C LEU A 22 -7.98 1.04 6.55
N TYR A 23 -7.53 1.41 5.35
CA TYR A 23 -7.59 0.59 4.15
C TYR A 23 -6.15 0.22 3.72
N PRO A 24 -5.74 -1.05 3.87
CA PRO A 24 -4.44 -1.49 3.40
C PRO A 24 -4.40 -1.48 1.87
N LEU A 25 -3.34 -0.92 1.31
CA LEU A 25 -3.10 -0.84 -0.12
C LEU A 25 -1.85 -1.65 -0.47
N LEU A 26 -2.02 -2.69 -1.28
CA LEU A 26 -0.92 -3.48 -1.83
C LEU A 26 -0.81 -3.20 -3.32
N TYR A 27 0.42 -2.98 -3.78
CA TYR A 27 0.72 -2.77 -5.19
C TYR A 27 2.07 -3.38 -5.55
N ARG A 28 2.24 -3.71 -6.83
CA ARG A 28 3.55 -4.10 -7.35
C ARG A 28 4.43 -2.85 -7.42
N ALA A 29 5.52 -2.87 -6.66
CA ALA A 29 6.52 -1.84 -6.74
C ALA A 29 7.43 -2.10 -7.96
N PRO A 30 7.87 -1.03 -8.65
CA PRO A 30 8.86 -1.18 -9.71
C PRO A 30 10.13 -1.80 -9.11
N ILE A 31 10.65 -2.84 -9.75
CA ILE A 31 11.94 -3.41 -9.39
C ILE A 31 12.99 -2.36 -9.77
N PRO A 32 13.82 -1.88 -8.83
CA PRO A 32 14.88 -0.95 -9.16
C PRO A 32 15.78 -1.55 -10.25
N ASP A 33 15.99 -0.83 -11.36
CA ASP A 33 16.92 -1.22 -12.42
C ASP A 33 18.36 -0.89 -12.01
N VAL A 34 18.79 -1.46 -10.88
CA VAL A 34 20.12 -1.25 -10.30
C VAL A 34 20.90 -2.54 -10.44
N TRP A 35 22.11 -2.47 -10.99
CA TRP A 35 23.03 -3.59 -11.03
C TRP A 35 23.90 -3.63 -9.75
N PRO A 36 24.11 -4.81 -9.13
CA PRO A 36 23.51 -6.09 -9.45
C PRO A 36 22.03 -6.12 -9.08
N ARG A 37 21.18 -6.62 -10.00
CA ARG A 37 19.74 -6.71 -9.72
C ARG A 37 19.54 -7.61 -8.50
N PRO A 38 18.81 -7.15 -7.46
CA PRO A 38 18.42 -8.03 -6.38
C PRO A 38 17.65 -9.22 -6.99
N LYS A 39 17.88 -10.44 -6.49
CA LYS A 39 17.15 -11.67 -6.91
C LYS A 39 15.67 -11.67 -6.48
N MET A 40 15.07 -10.50 -6.33
CA MET A 40 13.71 -10.33 -5.90
C MET A 40 12.86 -10.16 -7.15
N ASP A 41 12.32 -11.28 -7.65
CA ASP A 41 11.48 -11.31 -8.86
C ASP A 41 10.22 -10.44 -8.73
N ARG A 42 9.82 -10.09 -7.50
CA ARG A 42 8.68 -9.22 -7.21
C ARG A 42 8.95 -8.36 -5.98
N MET A 43 8.85 -7.04 -6.14
CA MET A 43 8.80 -6.09 -5.04
C MET A 43 7.35 -5.64 -4.85
N TYR A 44 6.86 -5.66 -3.62
CA TYR A 44 5.54 -5.16 -3.28
C TYR A 44 5.69 -3.91 -2.41
N GLY A 45 4.99 -2.85 -2.81
CA GLY A 45 4.79 -1.69 -1.97
C GLY A 45 3.56 -1.89 -1.10
N VAL A 46 3.64 -1.40 0.13
CA VAL A 46 2.49 -1.33 1.04
C VAL A 46 2.26 0.13 1.37
N SER A 47 1.00 0.54 1.37
CA SER A 47 0.55 1.83 1.88
C SER A 47 -0.72 1.64 2.67
N VAL A 48 -1.10 2.63 3.47
CA VAL A 48 -2.37 2.65 4.18
C VAL A 48 -3.12 3.90 3.76
N LEU A 49 -4.34 3.74 3.26
CA LEU A 49 -5.27 4.82 3.06
C LEU A 49 -6.07 5.01 4.35
N ILE A 50 -6.00 6.22 4.90
CA ILE A 50 -6.72 6.61 6.12
C ILE A 50 -7.86 7.54 5.72
N CYS A 51 -9.07 7.17 6.11
CA CYS A 51 -10.29 7.92 5.90
C CYS A 51 -10.94 8.22 7.25
N ARG A 52 -11.82 9.23 7.31
CA ARG A 52 -12.69 9.39 8.48
C ARG A 52 -13.71 8.25 8.50
N GLU A 53 -14.04 7.75 9.68
CA GLU A 53 -15.03 6.69 9.86
C GLU A 53 -16.36 7.05 9.16
N GLY A 54 -16.87 6.10 8.38
CA GLY A 54 -18.12 6.26 7.63
C GLY A 54 -18.03 7.17 6.39
N VAL A 55 -16.83 7.64 6.05
CA VAL A 55 -16.57 8.41 4.81
C VAL A 55 -15.91 7.50 3.78
N ALA A 56 -16.48 7.46 2.58
CA ALA A 56 -15.98 6.63 1.50
C ALA A 56 -14.52 6.97 1.13
N PRO A 57 -13.68 5.95 0.87
CA PRO A 57 -12.32 6.15 0.39
C PRO A 57 -12.30 6.88 -0.97
N GLY A 58 -11.33 7.77 -1.17
CA GLY A 58 -11.18 8.56 -2.41
C GLY A 58 -11.74 10.00 -2.33
N GLY A 59 -12.34 10.39 -1.20
CA GLY A 59 -12.74 11.77 -0.95
C GLY A 59 -11.58 12.71 -0.58
N PRO A 60 -11.80 14.04 -0.52
CA PRO A 60 -10.77 15.04 -0.19
C PRO A 60 -10.15 14.88 1.20
N SER A 61 -10.87 14.20 2.11
CA SER A 61 -10.46 13.91 3.48
C SER A 61 -9.60 12.65 3.61
N SER A 62 -9.41 11.91 2.52
CA SER A 62 -8.63 10.67 2.52
C SER A 62 -7.16 10.94 2.23
N ARG A 63 -6.25 10.25 2.93
CA ARG A 63 -4.80 10.38 2.72
C ARG A 63 -4.12 9.03 2.67
N VAL A 64 -3.24 8.87 1.69
CA VAL A 64 -2.40 7.68 1.54
C VAL A 64 -1.07 7.89 2.25
N PHE A 65 -0.71 6.97 3.14
CA PHE A 65 0.57 6.93 3.83
C PHE A 65 1.38 5.76 3.30
N ARG A 66 2.55 6.05 2.74
CA ARG A 66 3.48 5.00 2.29
C ARG A 66 4.11 4.32 3.49
N ALA A 67 3.98 3.00 3.56
CA ALA A 67 4.77 2.20 4.48
C ALA A 67 6.11 1.93 3.80
N TYR A 68 7.19 2.49 4.33
CA TYR A 68 8.52 2.13 3.86
C TYR A 68 8.83 0.73 4.37
N PRO A 69 9.07 -0.26 3.49
CA PRO A 69 9.50 -1.56 3.95
C PRO A 69 10.87 -1.41 4.59
N ARG A 70 10.96 -1.40 5.92
CA ARG A 70 12.24 -1.57 6.64
C ARG A 70 12.71 -3.02 6.61
N PHE A 71 11.87 -3.95 6.17
CA PHE A 71 12.18 -5.38 6.09
C PHE A 71 11.54 -5.99 4.84
N CYS A 72 12.36 -6.55 3.94
CA CYS A 72 11.88 -7.52 2.97
C CYS A 72 11.38 -8.74 3.74
N VAL A 73 10.08 -9.02 3.67
CA VAL A 73 9.53 -10.30 4.15
C VAL A 73 10.06 -11.36 3.18
N ARG A 74 11.10 -12.11 3.55
CA ARG A 74 11.43 -13.34 2.84
C ARG A 74 10.22 -14.25 3.00
N GLY A 75 9.49 -14.48 1.90
CA GLY A 75 8.47 -15.51 1.86
C GLY A 75 9.10 -16.83 2.26
N ILE A 76 8.67 -17.38 3.39
CA ILE A 76 8.92 -18.76 3.75
C ILE A 76 7.84 -19.54 3.01
N SER A 77 8.28 -20.29 1.98
CA SER A 77 7.46 -21.35 1.36
C SER A 77 7.41 -22.57 2.27
#